data_AF-A0A673FQF7-F1
#
_entry.id   AF-A0A673FQF7-F1
#
_cell.length_a   1.000
_cell.length_b   1.000
_cell.length_c   1.000
_cell.angle_alpha   90.00
_cell.angle_beta   90.00
_cell.angle_gamma   90.00
#
_symmetry.space_group_name_H-M   'P 1'
#
loop_
_entity.id
_entity.type
_entity.pdbx_description
1 polymer ?
#
loop_
_entity_poly.entity_id
_entity_poly.type
_entity_poly.pdbx_seq_one_letter_code
_entity_poly.pdbx_strand_id
1 'polypeptide(L)'
;VLECHRVSSAGCNRDTETGRVTERHRSGCPLATSHADDRFIVNSALRNRKINVRGTRVSRQTIRNCLHQHGLRARRPARVPDHTTRHRRHRLAWAREHLRWTRNQWASVLFSDESRFTLSRNNGHQRCWRPQGERYAAATVVTRRAWCYSLGRCV
;
A
#
# COMPACT_ATOMS: atom_id res chain seq x y z
N VAL A 1 -32.98 17.18 -60.89
CA VAL A 1 -32.17 16.13 -60.23
C VAL A 1 -31.25 16.84 -59.24
N LEU A 2 -31.62 16.72 -57.95
CA LEU A 2 -30.95 17.10 -56.70
C LEU A 2 -29.87 18.19 -56.68
N GLU A 3 -30.23 19.33 -56.10
CA GLU A 3 -29.34 20.37 -55.60
C GLU A 3 -28.68 19.90 -54.30
N CYS A 4 -27.39 19.58 -54.35
CA CYS A 4 -26.62 19.18 -53.18
C CYS A 4 -26.24 20.41 -52.35
N HIS A 5 -27.03 20.72 -51.33
CA HIS A 5 -26.64 21.65 -50.27
C HIS A 5 -25.36 21.16 -49.58
N ARG A 6 -24.24 21.84 -49.84
CA ARG A 6 -22.98 21.64 -49.13
C ARG A 6 -23.16 22.19 -47.70
N VAL A 7 -23.48 21.31 -46.77
CA VAL A 7 -23.43 21.63 -45.33
C VAL A 7 -21.96 21.85 -44.96
N SER A 8 -21.51 23.10 -44.97
CA SER A 8 -20.19 23.48 -44.45
C SER A 8 -20.22 23.38 -42.94
N SER A 9 -19.79 22.23 -42.41
CA SER A 9 -19.54 22.07 -40.99
C SER A 9 -18.30 22.90 -40.60
N ALA A 10 -18.34 23.53 -39.43
CA ALA A 10 -17.27 24.39 -38.89
C ALA A 10 -15.90 23.69 -38.66
N GLY A 11 -15.76 22.42 -39.06
CA GLY A 11 -14.50 21.67 -39.07
C GLY A 11 -13.66 21.84 -40.34
N CYS A 12 -14.27 22.16 -41.49
CA CYS A 12 -13.59 22.12 -42.79
C CYS A 12 -12.62 23.29 -43.05
N ASN A 13 -12.69 24.38 -42.30
CA ASN A 13 -11.81 25.55 -42.51
C ASN A 13 -10.48 25.49 -41.72
N ARG A 14 -10.23 24.45 -40.90
CA ARG A 14 -8.99 24.36 -40.09
C ARG A 14 -7.85 23.60 -40.77
N ASP A 15 -8.16 22.78 -41.77
CA ASP A 15 -7.18 21.89 -42.40
C ASP A 15 -6.20 22.65 -43.31
N THR A 16 -6.59 23.84 -43.78
CA THR A 16 -5.81 24.67 -44.70
C THR A 16 -4.67 25.46 -44.04
N GLU A 17 -4.63 25.58 -42.70
CA GLU A 17 -3.65 26.42 -41.99
C GLU A 17 -2.49 25.66 -41.35
N THR A 18 -2.62 24.37 -41.03
CA THR A 18 -1.61 23.65 -40.21
C THR A 18 -1.16 22.30 -40.78
N GLY A 19 -1.80 21.80 -41.86
CA GLY A 19 -1.38 20.58 -42.56
C GLY A 19 -1.36 19.28 -41.73
N ARG A 20 -1.87 19.29 -40.49
CA ARG A 20 -1.90 18.13 -39.58
C ARG A 20 -3.20 18.06 -38.80
N VAL A 21 -3.93 16.97 -39.00
CA VAL A 21 -5.09 16.56 -38.19
C VAL A 21 -4.58 15.82 -36.95
N THR A 22 -3.93 16.54 -36.04
CA THR A 22 -3.54 15.98 -34.73
C THR A 22 -4.31 16.67 -33.62
N GLU A 23 -4.94 15.89 -32.75
CA GLU A 23 -5.69 16.43 -31.62
C GLU A 23 -4.76 17.26 -30.71
N ARG A 24 -5.10 18.53 -30.49
CA ARG A 24 -4.33 19.41 -29.61
C ARG A 24 -4.53 19.00 -28.16
N HIS A 25 -3.47 19.14 -27.36
CA HIS A 25 -3.57 18.88 -25.93
C HIS A 25 -4.58 19.83 -25.28
N ARG A 26 -5.64 19.28 -24.68
CA ARG A 26 -6.65 20.06 -23.99
C ARG A 26 -6.13 20.42 -22.59
N SER A 27 -6.21 21.69 -22.22
CA SER A 27 -6.05 22.13 -20.84
C SER A 27 -7.21 21.56 -20.03
N GLY A 28 -6.99 20.41 -19.38
CA GLY A 28 -8.02 19.75 -18.58
C GLY A 28 -8.52 20.63 -17.42
N CYS A 29 -9.46 20.09 -16.64
CA CYS A 29 -9.93 20.74 -15.43
C CYS A 29 -8.76 20.93 -14.44
N PRO A 30 -8.59 22.12 -13.83
CA PRO A 30 -7.56 22.34 -12.83
C PRO A 30 -7.70 21.35 -11.65
N LEU A 31 -6.56 20.89 -11.13
CA LEU A 31 -6.54 19.96 -10.01
C LEU A 31 -7.13 20.62 -8.75
N ALA A 32 -7.90 19.84 -8.00
CA ALA A 32 -8.45 20.27 -6.71
C ALA A 32 -7.38 20.43 -5.61
N THR A 33 -6.15 19.97 -5.86
CA THR A 33 -5.01 20.06 -4.95
C THR A 33 -3.89 20.87 -5.58
N SER A 34 -3.22 21.68 -4.76
CA SER A 34 -1.95 22.30 -5.11
C SER A 34 -0.79 21.31 -4.93
N HIS A 35 0.35 21.57 -5.57
CA HIS A 35 1.58 20.80 -5.35
C HIS A 35 2.04 20.82 -3.87
N ALA A 36 1.69 21.86 -3.11
CA ALA A 36 1.94 21.90 -1.67
C ALA A 36 1.04 20.90 -0.91
N ASP A 37 -0.24 20.80 -1.30
CA ASP A 37 -1.20 19.85 -0.71
C ASP A 37 -0.80 18.41 -1.00
N ASP A 38 -0.38 18.12 -2.23
CA ASP A 38 0.07 16.77 -2.61
C ASP A 38 1.29 16.35 -1.80
N ARG A 39 2.29 17.25 -1.66
CA ARG A 39 3.45 17.00 -0.79
C ARG A 39 3.05 16.78 0.66
N PHE A 40 2.09 17.54 1.18
CA PHE A 40 1.57 17.35 2.52
C PHE A 40 0.88 15.99 2.68
N ILE A 41 0.04 15.60 1.72
CA ILE A 41 -0.69 14.32 1.72
C ILE A 41 0.29 13.15 1.72
N VAL A 42 1.26 13.16 0.80
CA VAL A 42 2.26 12.09 0.67
C VAL A 42 3.12 11.99 1.93
N ASN A 43 3.65 13.10 2.42
CA ASN A 43 4.49 13.11 3.62
C ASN A 43 3.72 12.69 4.87
N SER A 44 2.46 13.11 5.00
CA SER A 44 1.60 12.68 6.10
C SER A 44 1.35 11.18 6.07
N ALA A 45 1.07 10.62 4.88
CA ALA A 45 0.88 9.18 4.71
C ALA A 45 2.17 8.38 4.98
N LEU A 46 3.35 8.91 4.63
CA LEU A 46 4.63 8.24 4.88
C LEU A 46 5.04 8.30 6.36
N ARG A 47 4.78 9.43 7.06
CA ARG A 47 5.01 9.56 8.50
C ARG A 47 4.08 8.65 9.31
N ASN A 48 2.79 8.66 8.98
CA ASN A 48 1.77 7.90 9.70
C ASN A 48 1.07 6.89 8.80
N ARG A 49 1.81 5.84 8.39
CA ARG A 49 1.37 4.85 7.39
C ARG A 49 0.03 4.18 7.67
N LYS A 50 -0.44 4.18 8.92
CA LYS A 50 -1.66 3.48 9.39
C LYS A 50 -2.90 4.37 9.45
N ILE A 51 -2.76 5.70 9.42
CA ILE A 51 -3.85 6.64 9.62
C ILE A 51 -4.17 7.30 8.27
N ASN A 52 -5.45 7.59 8.03
CA ASN A 52 -5.83 8.41 6.89
C ASN A 52 -5.28 9.83 7.07
N VAL A 53 -4.84 10.48 5.99
CA VAL A 53 -4.44 11.88 6.03
C VAL A 53 -5.62 12.73 6.51
N ARG A 54 -5.41 13.53 7.56
CA ARG A 54 -6.39 14.46 8.16
C ARG A 54 -5.83 15.88 8.08
N GLY A 55 -6.70 16.89 8.16
CA GLY A 55 -6.29 18.30 8.16
C GLY A 55 -6.24 18.95 6.78
N THR A 56 -6.77 18.31 5.75
CA THR A 56 -6.93 18.90 4.41
C THR A 56 -8.41 19.04 4.06
N ARG A 57 -8.76 20.11 3.33
CA ARG A 57 -10.13 20.38 2.86
C ARG A 57 -10.49 19.58 1.59
N VAL A 58 -9.83 18.45 1.34
CA VAL A 58 -10.02 17.65 0.13
C VAL A 58 -10.74 16.35 0.41
N SER A 59 -11.45 15.85 -0.59
CA SER A 59 -12.20 14.60 -0.48
C SER A 59 -11.26 13.40 -0.24
N ARG A 60 -11.79 12.36 0.41
CA ARG A 60 -11.06 11.08 0.61
C ARG A 60 -10.65 10.43 -0.71
N GLN A 61 -11.44 10.61 -1.77
CA GLN A 61 -11.14 10.09 -3.10
C GLN A 61 -9.93 10.81 -3.70
N THR A 62 -9.88 12.13 -3.58
CA THR A 62 -8.75 12.96 -4.02
C THR A 62 -7.46 12.54 -3.33
N ILE A 63 -7.50 12.35 -2.00
CA ILE A 63 -6.35 11.86 -1.22
C ILE A 63 -5.87 10.49 -1.75
N ARG A 64 -6.79 9.55 -2.00
CA ARG A 64 -6.42 8.22 -2.54
C ARG A 64 -5.83 8.31 -3.94
N ASN A 65 -6.39 9.13 -4.82
CA ASN A 65 -5.88 9.33 -6.17
C ASN A 65 -4.46 9.93 -6.14
N CYS A 66 -4.24 10.96 -5.32
CA CYS A 66 -2.92 11.57 -5.12
C CYS A 66 -1.90 10.53 -4.60
N LEU A 67 -2.27 9.73 -3.60
CA LEU A 67 -1.40 8.66 -3.09
C LEU A 67 -1.08 7.61 -4.17
N HIS A 68 -2.06 7.22 -4.97
CA HIS A 68 -1.87 6.27 -6.07
C HIS A 68 -0.95 6.81 -7.16
N GLN A 69 -1.08 8.08 -7.53
CA GLN A 69 -0.20 8.75 -8.48
C GLN A 69 1.26 8.75 -8.01
N HIS A 70 1.48 8.86 -6.69
CA HIS A 70 2.80 8.75 -6.06
C HIS A 70 3.21 7.31 -5.71
N GLY A 71 2.53 6.30 -6.27
CA GLY A 71 2.89 4.88 -6.11
C GLY A 71 2.55 4.26 -4.74
N LEU A 72 1.88 5.00 -3.85
CA LEU A 72 1.48 4.51 -2.53
C LEU A 72 0.14 3.81 -2.62
N ARG A 73 0.08 2.56 -2.13
CA ARG A 73 -1.17 1.79 -2.07
C ARG A 73 -1.44 1.30 -0.66
N ALA A 74 -2.72 1.18 -0.30
CA ALA A 74 -3.14 0.61 0.98
C ALA A 74 -2.98 -0.92 0.96
N ARG A 75 -1.92 -1.42 1.61
CA ARG A 75 -1.54 -2.84 1.64
C ARG A 75 -1.59 -3.39 3.07
N ARG A 76 -1.62 -4.72 3.22
CA ARG A 76 -1.49 -5.34 4.56
C ARG A 76 -0.02 -5.25 5.03
N PRO A 77 0.23 -4.78 6.26
CA PRO A 77 1.58 -4.78 6.83
C PRO A 77 2.08 -6.21 7.00
N ALA A 78 3.40 -6.40 6.96
CA ALA A 78 3.97 -7.68 7.33
C ALA A 78 3.87 -7.85 8.85
N ARG A 79 3.39 -9.00 9.30
CA ARG A 79 3.39 -9.37 10.72
C ARG A 79 4.65 -10.17 10.99
N VAL A 80 5.50 -9.67 11.87
CA VAL A 80 6.71 -10.38 12.29
C VAL A 80 6.68 -10.60 13.80
N PRO A 81 7.21 -11.71 14.32
CA PRO A 81 7.43 -11.85 15.74
C PRO A 81 8.38 -10.76 16.25
N ASP A 82 8.12 -10.24 17.44
CA ASP A 82 9.06 -9.34 18.09
C ASP A 82 10.22 -10.14 18.69
N HIS A 83 11.37 -10.10 18.03
CA HIS A 83 12.58 -10.78 18.49
C HIS A 83 13.57 -9.77 19.05
N THR A 84 13.93 -9.95 20.32
CA THR A 84 15.10 -9.30 20.93
C THR A 84 16.37 -9.68 20.18
N THR A 85 17.40 -8.84 20.26
CA THR A 85 18.71 -9.10 19.63
C THR A 85 19.28 -10.46 20.05
N ARG A 86 19.10 -10.85 21.33
CA ARG A 86 19.50 -12.17 21.85
C ARG A 86 18.80 -13.30 21.12
N HIS A 87 17.47 -13.24 20.99
CA HIS A 87 16.70 -14.28 20.29
C HIS A 87 17.11 -14.42 18.82
N ARG A 88 17.42 -13.30 18.14
CA ARG A 88 17.90 -13.33 16.75
C ARG A 88 19.24 -14.05 16.63
N ARG A 89 20.19 -13.78 17.53
CA ARG A 89 21.51 -14.45 17.55
C ARG A 89 21.38 -15.95 17.77
N HIS A 90 20.61 -16.37 18.78
CA HIS A 90 20.41 -17.78 19.09
C HIS A 90 19.72 -18.52 17.94
N ARG A 91 18.68 -17.94 17.35
CA ARG A 91 17.99 -18.54 16.19
C ARG A 91 18.91 -18.67 14.98
N LEU A 92 19.78 -17.69 14.74
CA LEU A 92 20.73 -17.75 13.63
C LEU A 92 21.82 -18.81 13.86
N ALA A 93 22.34 -18.92 15.08
CA ALA A 93 23.31 -19.96 15.44
C ALA A 93 22.70 -21.36 15.25
N TRP A 94 21.51 -21.57 15.83
CA TRP A 94 20.77 -22.83 15.70
C TRP A 94 20.53 -23.19 14.23
N ALA A 95 20.06 -22.24 13.41
CA ALA A 95 19.82 -22.47 11.98
C ALA A 95 21.10 -22.83 11.20
N ARG A 96 22.26 -22.27 11.58
CA ARG A 96 23.55 -22.60 10.95
C ARG A 96 24.02 -23.99 11.33
N GLU A 97 23.92 -24.35 12.60
CA GLU A 97 24.30 -25.68 13.10
C GLU A 97 23.48 -26.79 12.44
N HIS A 98 22.19 -26.54 12.22
CA HIS A 98 21.25 -27.53 11.68
C HIS A 98 21.08 -27.43 10.16
N LEU A 99 21.82 -26.54 9.47
CA LEU A 99 21.68 -26.30 8.03
C LEU A 99 21.99 -27.54 7.19
N ARG A 100 22.93 -28.37 7.64
CA ARG A 100 23.39 -29.59 6.94
C ARG A 100 22.76 -30.87 7.48
N TRP A 101 21.75 -30.76 8.34
CA TRP A 101 21.08 -31.94 8.88
C TRP A 101 20.40 -32.75 7.80
N THR A 102 20.58 -34.05 7.87
CA THR A 102 19.95 -35.04 6.98
C THR A 102 18.51 -35.31 7.41
N ARG A 103 17.72 -35.89 6.51
CA ARG A 103 16.32 -36.26 6.80
C ARG A 103 16.18 -37.20 8.00
N ASN A 104 17.13 -38.12 8.19
CA ASN A 104 17.12 -39.06 9.31
C ASN A 104 17.35 -38.34 10.66
N GLN A 105 18.20 -37.31 10.70
CA GLN A 105 18.41 -36.50 11.89
C GLN A 105 17.18 -35.66 12.24
N TRP A 106 16.45 -35.15 11.24
CA TRP A 106 15.17 -34.50 11.48
C TRP A 106 14.10 -35.48 11.97
N ALA A 107 14.12 -36.73 11.50
CA ALA A 107 13.15 -37.75 11.89
C ALA A 107 13.28 -38.18 13.35
N SER A 108 14.44 -38.02 13.98
CA SER A 108 14.64 -38.29 15.40
C SER A 108 14.15 -37.18 16.34
N VAL A 109 13.76 -36.01 15.81
CA VAL A 109 13.29 -34.89 16.65
C VAL A 109 11.79 -34.97 16.88
N LEU A 110 11.39 -35.07 18.15
CA LEU A 110 10.00 -34.92 18.55
C LEU A 110 9.68 -33.44 18.80
N PHE A 111 8.77 -32.88 18.01
CA PHE A 111 8.29 -31.51 18.19
C PHE A 111 7.02 -31.50 19.05
N SER A 112 6.98 -30.62 20.04
CA SER A 112 5.78 -30.29 20.82
C SER A 112 5.51 -28.78 20.78
N ASP A 113 4.25 -28.38 20.66
CA ASP A 113 3.82 -26.99 20.72
C ASP A 113 2.37 -26.93 21.23
N GLU A 114 1.98 -25.79 21.78
CA GLU A 114 0.61 -25.52 22.22
C GLU A 114 -0.09 -24.57 21.25
N SER A 115 -1.24 -24.98 20.73
CA SER A 115 -2.06 -24.17 19.81
C SER A 115 -3.37 -23.74 20.45
N ARG A 116 -3.68 -22.44 20.33
CA ARG A 116 -4.96 -21.86 20.76
C ARG A 116 -5.96 -21.81 19.61
N PHE A 117 -7.11 -22.44 19.79
CA PHE A 117 -8.25 -22.37 18.88
C PHE A 117 -9.28 -21.35 19.39
N THR A 118 -9.77 -20.47 18.50
CA THR A 118 -10.74 -19.41 18.85
C THR A 118 -11.85 -19.32 17.83
N LEU A 119 -13.10 -19.20 18.30
CA LEU A 119 -14.29 -19.08 17.46
C LEU A 119 -14.36 -17.75 16.68
N SER A 120 -13.85 -16.66 17.28
CA SER A 120 -13.77 -15.35 16.61
C SER A 120 -12.33 -14.86 16.61
N ARG A 121 -11.83 -14.56 15.41
CA ARG A 121 -10.51 -13.97 15.21
C ARG A 121 -10.71 -12.53 14.78
N ASN A 122 -10.31 -11.57 15.63
CA ASN A 122 -10.13 -10.20 15.14
C ASN A 122 -8.94 -10.22 14.17
N ASN A 123 -9.24 -10.41 12.89
CA ASN A 123 -8.22 -10.57 11.86
C ASN A 123 -7.42 -9.29 11.62
N GLY A 124 -7.72 -8.20 12.35
CA GLY A 124 -6.93 -6.99 12.35
C GLY A 124 -6.83 -6.46 10.93
N HIS A 125 -7.92 -5.81 10.47
CA HIS A 125 -8.05 -5.15 9.17
C HIS A 125 -7.11 -3.93 9.03
N GLN A 126 -5.93 -3.97 9.64
CA GLN A 126 -4.96 -2.91 9.57
C GLN A 126 -4.34 -2.90 8.18
N ARG A 127 -4.42 -1.74 7.53
CA ARG A 127 -3.71 -1.45 6.28
C ARG A 127 -2.67 -0.38 6.55
N CYS A 128 -1.63 -0.38 5.73
CA CYS A 128 -0.64 0.68 5.68
C CYS A 128 -0.47 1.18 4.26
N TRP A 129 -0.30 2.49 4.11
CA TRP A 129 0.13 3.11 2.85
C TRP A 129 1.62 2.83 2.65
N ARG A 130 1.96 2.15 1.57
CA ARG A 130 3.37 1.90 1.21
C ARG A 130 3.57 1.70 -0.30
N PRO A 131 4.78 1.98 -0.80
CA PRO A 131 5.20 1.59 -2.14
C PRO A 131 5.28 0.06 -2.29
N GLN A 132 5.48 -0.38 -3.54
CA GLN A 132 5.89 -1.76 -3.82
C GLN A 132 7.34 -1.98 -3.34
N GLY A 133 7.68 -3.20 -2.92
CA GLY A 133 9.02 -3.54 -2.42
C GLY A 133 9.25 -3.26 -0.93
N GLU A 134 8.59 -2.26 -0.35
CA GLU A 134 8.75 -1.93 1.08
C GLU A 134 7.96 -2.86 2.03
N ARG A 135 7.89 -4.17 1.75
CA ARG A 135 7.05 -5.07 2.58
C ARG A 135 7.58 -5.25 4.00
N TYR A 136 8.90 -5.29 4.15
CA TYR A 136 9.62 -5.58 5.39
C TYR A 136 10.37 -4.35 5.93
N ALA A 137 10.13 -3.17 5.36
CA ALA A 137 10.68 -1.92 5.90
C ALA A 137 10.14 -1.68 7.32
N ALA A 138 10.99 -1.24 8.24
CA ALA A 138 10.65 -1.10 9.66
C ALA A 138 9.35 -0.32 9.90
N ALA A 139 9.10 0.75 9.13
CA ALA A 139 7.89 1.57 9.22
C ALA A 139 6.58 0.88 8.78
N THR A 140 6.68 -0.24 8.05
CA THR A 140 5.52 -0.98 7.49
C THR A 140 5.25 -2.30 8.20
N VAL A 141 6.15 -2.71 9.08
CA VAL A 141 6.08 -3.96 9.80
C VAL A 141 5.30 -3.75 11.09
N VAL A 142 4.42 -4.68 11.41
CA VAL A 142 3.74 -4.73 12.70
C VAL A 142 4.34 -5.88 13.46
N THR A 143 4.98 -5.58 14.58
CA THR A 143 5.43 -6.62 15.49
C THR A 143 4.20 -7.24 16.14
N ARG A 144 4.07 -8.56 16.02
CA ARG A 144 3.13 -9.31 16.84
C ARG A 144 3.75 -9.33 18.23
N ARG A 145 3.28 -8.46 19.13
CA ARG A 145 3.51 -8.66 20.56
C ARG A 145 2.96 -10.04 20.87
N ALA A 146 3.84 -10.96 21.23
CA ALA A 146 3.42 -12.15 21.94
C ALA A 146 2.67 -11.63 23.18
N TRP A 147 1.50 -12.20 23.48
CA TRP A 147 0.72 -11.84 24.66
C TRP A 147 0.04 -10.47 24.59
N CYS A 148 -0.98 -10.35 23.72
CA CYS A 148 -2.06 -9.43 24.05
C CYS A 148 -2.92 -10.17 25.07
N TYR A 149 -2.64 -9.98 26.36
CA TYR A 149 -3.65 -10.19 27.39
C TYR A 149 -4.81 -9.28 27.00
N SER A 150 -5.87 -9.88 26.48
CA SER A 150 -7.18 -9.26 26.54
C SER A 150 -7.56 -9.23 28.02
N LEU A 151 -6.95 -8.32 28.79
CA LEU A 151 -7.57 -7.80 29.99
C LEU A 151 -8.75 -6.99 29.49
N GLY A 152 -9.85 -7.70 29.28
CA GLY A 152 -11.17 -7.13 29.36
C GLY A 152 -11.24 -6.47 30.72
N ARG A 153 -11.34 -5.15 30.70
CA ARG A 153 -11.89 -4.38 31.80
C ARG A 153 -13.34 -4.86 31.93
N CYS A 154 -13.57 -5.83 32.81
CA CYS A 154 -14.89 -6.13 33.34
C CYS A 154 -14.93 -5.50 34.73
N VAL A 155 -15.70 -4.41 34.82
CA VAL A 155 -16.08 -3.62 36.00
C VAL A 155 -14.91 -3.07 36.83
#